data_AF-A0A932UIS4-F1
#
_entry.id   AF-A0A932UIS4-F1
#
_cell.length_a   1.000
_cell.length_b   1.000
_cell.length_c   1.000
_cell.angle_alpha   90.00
_cell.angle_beta   90.00
_cell.angle_gamma   90.00
#
_symmetry.space_group_name_H-M   'P 1'
#
loop_
_entity.id
_entity.type
_entity.pdbx_description
1 polymer ?
#
loop_
_entity_poly.entity_id
_entity_poly.type
_entity_poly.pdbx_seq_one_letter_code
_entity_poly.pdbx_strand_id
1 'polypeptide(L)' 'MAAEKLKFTHAGRTFECWVDAQGEVAGGLSRLSSPMWVVAVDGVAHAPFDATPDDTTEDVRRKIVEWYDAEKGGGSA' A
#
# COMPACT_ATOMS: atom_id res chain seq x y z
N MET A 1 -13.58 -11.54 -7.10
CA MET A 1 -13.77 -10.47 -6.10
C MET A 1 -13.00 -9.27 -6.60
N ALA A 2 -13.66 -8.13 -6.79
CA ALA A 2 -13.05 -6.96 -7.41
C ALA A 2 -12.05 -6.32 -6.45
N ALA A 3 -10.89 -5.92 -6.96
CA ALA A 3 -9.83 -5.25 -6.21
C ALA A 3 -10.39 -4.08 -5.40
N GLU A 4 -10.39 -4.22 -4.08
CA GLU A 4 -10.87 -3.19 -3.16
C GLU A 4 -9.89 -2.02 -3.21
N LYS A 5 -10.25 -0.99 -3.99
CA LYS A 5 -9.49 0.25 -4.06
C LYS A 5 -9.83 1.11 -2.85
N LEU A 6 -8.83 1.45 -2.05
CA LEU A 6 -8.93 2.34 -0.91
C LEU A 6 -8.29 3.69 -1.28
N LYS A 7 -9.04 4.79 -1.12
CA LYS A 7 -8.51 6.15 -1.34
C LYS A 7 -8.70 7.00 -0.10
N PHE A 8 -7.64 7.62 0.39
CA PHE A 8 -7.69 8.54 1.52
C PHE A 8 -6.62 9.63 1.45
N THR A 9 -6.78 10.66 2.27
CA THR A 9 -5.79 11.74 2.41
C THR A 9 -5.14 11.65 3.79
N HIS A 10 -3.81 11.74 3.85
CA HIS A 10 -3.05 11.80 5.09
C HIS A 10 -1.88 12.77 4.94
N ALA A 11 -1.58 13.58 5.97
CA ALA A 11 -0.51 14.59 5.93
C ALA A 11 -0.51 15.51 4.67
N GLY A 12 -1.70 15.85 4.13
CA GLY A 12 -1.83 16.64 2.91
C GLY A 12 -1.49 15.92 1.60
N ARG A 13 -1.22 14.60 1.65
CA ARG A 13 -0.98 13.74 0.49
C ARG A 13 -2.17 12.83 0.23
N THR A 14 -2.40 12.55 -1.06
CA THR A 14 -3.43 11.59 -1.49
C THR A 14 -2.80 10.20 -1.62
N PHE A 15 -3.41 9.23 -0.96
CA PHE A 15 -3.05 7.82 -0.97
C PHE A 15 -4.13 7.06 -1.74
N GLU A 16 -3.72 6.34 -2.77
CA GLU A 16 -4.58 5.46 -3.55
C GLU A 16 -4.02 4.04 -3.45
N CYS A 17 -4.77 3.14 -2.84
CA CYS A 17 -4.31 1.81 -2.47
C CYS A 17 -5.16 0.77 -3.18
N TRP A 18 -4.53 -0.31 -3.65
CA TRP A 18 -5.23 -1.43 -4.28
C TRP A 18 -4.44 -2.71 -4.06
N VAL A 19 -5.15 -3.83 -4.02
CA VAL A 19 -4.51 -5.15 -3.99
C VAL A 19 -4.13 -5.54 -5.41
N ASP A 20 -2.84 -5.80 -5.62
CA ASP A 20 -2.37 -6.48 -6.82
C ASP A 20 -2.34 -7.97 -6.56
N ALA A 21 -3.44 -8.66 -6.89
CA ALA A 21 -3.59 -10.10 -6.68
C ALA A 21 -2.86 -10.95 -7.73
N GLN A 22 -2.32 -10.33 -8.77
CA GLN A 22 -1.68 -11.03 -9.89
C GLN A 22 -0.16 -10.86 -9.92
N GLY A 23 0.43 -10.04 -9.05
CA GLY A 23 1.88 -9.75 -9.04
C GLY A 23 2.36 -9.10 -10.34
N GLU A 24 1.46 -8.47 -11.10
CA GLU A 24 1.72 -7.90 -12.43
C GLU A 24 2.29 -6.48 -12.33
N VAL A 25 2.08 -5.78 -11.19
CA VAL A 25 2.46 -4.37 -11.04
C VAL A 25 3.95 -4.16 -10.75
N ALA A 26 4.67 -5.19 -10.29
CA ALA A 26 6.11 -5.13 -10.11
C ALA A 26 6.83 -5.73 -11.33
N GLY A 27 6.95 -4.94 -12.40
CA GLY A 27 7.64 -5.30 -13.64
C GLY A 27 9.10 -5.76 -13.42
N GLY A 28 9.29 -7.03 -13.08
CA GLY A 28 10.59 -7.67 -12.89
C GLY A 28 10.76 -8.48 -11.60
N LEU A 29 9.83 -8.44 -10.64
CA LEU A 29 9.88 -9.32 -9.47
C LEU A 29 9.07 -10.59 -9.78
N SER A 30 9.76 -11.72 -9.89
CA SER A 30 9.22 -13.06 -10.07
C SER A 30 7.84 -13.22 -9.44
N ARG A 31 6.82 -13.54 -10.24
CA ARG A 31 5.45 -13.99 -9.85
C ARG A 31 5.31 -14.15 -8.35
N LEU A 32 4.98 -13.05 -7.66
CA LEU A 32 4.73 -13.12 -6.24
C LEU A 32 3.54 -14.06 -6.07
N SER A 33 3.76 -15.20 -5.43
CA SER A 33 2.71 -16.16 -5.11
C SER A 33 1.69 -15.60 -4.10
N SER A 34 1.92 -14.38 -3.60
CA SER A 34 1.13 -13.70 -2.59
C SER A 34 0.60 -12.37 -3.14
N PRO A 35 -0.67 -12.03 -2.87
CA PRO A 35 -1.22 -10.72 -3.20
C PRO A 35 -0.48 -9.64 -2.40
N MET A 36 -0.25 -8.46 -2.98
CA MET A 36 0.39 -7.33 -2.29
C MET A 36 -0.49 -6.10 -2.28
N TRP A 37 -0.36 -5.29 -1.24
CA TRP A 37 -0.93 -3.94 -1.23
C TRP A 37 -0.02 -2.98 -1.98
N VAL A 38 -0.56 -2.39 -3.03
CA VAL A 38 0.08 -1.30 -3.76
C VAL A 38 -0.54 0.01 -3.30
N VAL A 39 0.28 0.99 -2.97
CA VAL A 39 -0.12 2.35 -2.59
C VAL A 39 0.56 3.37 -3.48
N ALA A 40 -0.23 4.16 -4.20
CA ALA A 40 0.23 5.35 -4.88
C ALA A 40 0.13 6.57 -3.94
N VAL A 41 1.26 7.18 -3.65
CA VAL A 41 1.37 8.44 -2.92
C VAL A 41 1.73 9.53 -3.91
N ASP A 42 0.84 10.50 -4.14
CA ASP A 42 1.09 11.60 -5.09
C ASP A 42 1.41 11.13 -6.53
N GLY A 43 0.94 9.93 -6.91
CA GLY A 43 1.21 9.31 -8.21
C GLY A 43 2.45 8.40 -8.25
N VAL A 44 3.19 8.25 -7.15
CA VAL A 44 4.29 7.29 -7.03
C VAL A 44 3.80 6.01 -6.38
N ALA A 45 3.84 4.88 -7.10
CA ALA A 45 3.39 3.59 -6.59
C ALA A 45 4.47 2.88 -5.76
N HIS A 46 4.08 2.39 -4.60
CA HIS A 46 4.88 1.62 -3.65
C HIS A 46 4.15 0.32 -3.33
N ALA A 47 4.88 -0.77 -3.08
CA ALA A 47 4.32 -2.03 -2.61
C ALA A 47 4.93 -2.39 -1.23
N PRO A 48 4.49 -1.73 -0.16
CA PRO A 48 5.18 -1.79 1.13
C PRO A 48 4.99 -3.10 1.89
N PHE A 49 3.90 -3.85 1.64
CA PHE A 49 3.61 -5.08 2.38
C PHE A 49 2.69 -6.04 1.61
N ASP A 50 2.78 -7.33 1.97
CA ASP A 50 1.88 -8.38 1.50
C ASP A 50 0.43 -8.14 1.97
N ALA A 51 -0.53 -8.44 1.11
CA ALA A 51 -1.94 -8.45 1.45
C ALA A 51 -2.30 -9.78 2.12
N THR A 52 -2.89 -9.70 3.30
CA THR A 52 -3.46 -10.86 4.00
C THR A 52 -4.98 -10.88 3.81
N PRO A 53 -5.60 -12.07 3.76
CA PRO A 53 -7.05 -12.17 3.62
C PRO A 53 -7.83 -11.59 4.83
N ASP A 54 -7.17 -11.44 5.97
CA ASP A 54 -7.72 -10.85 7.19
C ASP A 54 -7.48 -9.32 7.26
N ASP A 55 -6.78 -8.73 6.30
CA ASP A 55 -6.57 -7.29 6.24
C ASP A 55 -7.90 -6.57 5.99
N THR A 56 -8.28 -5.73 6.95
CA THR A 56 -9.41 -4.82 6.78
C THR A 56 -8.96 -3.48 6.22
N THR A 57 -9.86 -2.74 5.58
CA THR A 57 -9.58 -1.39 5.07
C THR A 57 -8.97 -0.46 6.13
N GLU A 58 -9.40 -0.56 7.38
CA GLU A 58 -8.86 0.24 8.49
C GLU A 58 -7.44 -0.19 8.88
N ASP A 59 -7.18 -1.50 8.94
CA ASP A 59 -5.86 -2.05 9.21
C ASP A 59 -4.85 -1.66 8.12
N VAL A 60 -5.25 -1.78 6.86
CA VAL A 60 -4.43 -1.39 5.69
C VAL A 60 -4.14 0.10 5.72
N ARG A 61 -5.16 0.94 5.97
CA ARG A 61 -4.97 2.37 6.12
C ARG A 61 -3.97 2.69 7.22
N ARG A 62 -4.08 2.03 8.37
CA ARG A 62 -3.18 2.21 9.51
C ARG A 62 -1.75 1.82 9.14
N LYS A 63 -1.53 0.65 8.54
CA LYS A 63 -0.22 0.18 8.06
C LYS A 63 0.42 1.15 7.04
N ILE A 64 -0.35 1.67 6.10
CA ILE A 64 0.13 2.65 5.10
C ILE A 64 0.55 3.96 5.77
N VAL A 65 -0.25 4.43 6.73
CA VAL A 65 0.08 5.63 7.50
C VAL A 65 1.34 5.41 8.33
N GLU A 66 1.46 4.28 9.03
CA GLU A 66 2.66 3.93 9.80
C GLU A 66 3.90 3.79 8.90
N TRP A 67 3.77 3.17 7.73
CA TRP A 67 4.85 3.09 6.73
C TRP A 67 5.27 4.48 6.22
N TYR A 68 4.30 5.31 5.82
CA TYR A 68 4.58 6.66 5.31
C TYR A 68 5.20 7.56 6.39
N ASP A 69 4.69 7.48 7.62
CA ASP A 69 5.23 8.21 8.77
C ASP A 69 6.62 7.71 9.12
N ALA A 70 6.91 6.40 9.03
CA ALA A 70 8.27 5.88 9.22
C ALA A 70 9.24 6.36 8.11
N GLU A 71 8.81 6.39 6.85
CA GLU A 71 9.66 6.86 5.73
C GLU A 71 9.90 8.37 5.75
N LYS A 72 8.95 9.17 6.28
CA LYS A 72 9.09 10.63 6.39
C LYS A 72 9.55 11.11 7.77
N GLY A 73 9.42 10.25 8.78
CA GLY A 73 9.65 10.48 10.20
C GLY A 73 11.02 10.02 10.70
N GLY A 74 11.99 9.82 9.80
CA GLY A 74 13.42 9.83 10.13
C GLY A 74 13.93 11.18 10.69
N GLY A 75 13.05 12.02 11.24
CA GLY A 75 13.36 13.09 12.16
C GLY A 75 12.87 12.70 13.54
N SER A 76 13.58 11.78 14.19
CA SER A 76 13.44 11.52 15.62
C SER A 76 13.54 12.83 16.39
N ALA A 77 12.52 13.14 17.19
CA ALA A 77 12.72 13.87 18.43
C ALA A 77 13.32 12.90 19.47
#